data_AF-A0A3B8Y384-F1
#
_entry.id   AF-A0A3B8Y384-F1
#
_cell.length_a   1.000
_cell.length_b   1.000
_cell.length_c   1.000
_cell.angle_alpha   90.00
_cell.angle_beta   90.00
_cell.angle_gamma   90.00
#
_symmetry.space_group_name_H-M   'P 1'
#
loop_
_entity.id
_entity.type
_entity.pdbx_description
1 polymer ?
#
loop_
_entity_poly.entity_id
_entity_poly.type
_entity_poly.pdbx_seq_one_letter_code
_entity_poly.pdbx_strand_id
1 'polypeptide(L)'
;MTLTKISASSKSKSSSPQRWFEKIMALLVLINYALVIFDLTYIPLRDFWLQGRVQLYLKIGTFEREIPKLPLKILPFSLTPYYDWVKGIEPYRYTENYLKLVNELNHAIDQTINQPGDPTEDQRIDNILAELRQNSIIMVDQNPFEIADKTGALERIKNKMREHVFDDKDASAKESFRIFWSRQNWQENGLRNELNFFDEQIKPLIATNYYRPVGENGEPVNNFGLLDFPFFLIFFVEFMTRTWYISRRHTGVSWFDAMLWRWYDIFLLVPLVRWLRIIPLIIRLNESKLIDMKAIQKQASQGFVAGIAQDITEVVVIQIINQVQSSIDGGTIRNLVMQSNANAYIDINDINETAEITKLVAHLIVEKVLPEIRPEAEAFLQYNVDKVLTQTPAYQNIENLPGLKSLQTQFTQGLVSQLYQSLSQGMQQLLIEDPRFNELLEKLADKFTKTMSSEMQCQQSIEQIEELINALLDEIKINYVQRLSNEDVEKILEQTRALRQEVN
;
A
#
# COMPACT_ATOMS: atom_id res chain seq x y z
N MET A 1 41.98 15.95 39.46
CA MET A 1 42.97 15.55 38.42
C MET A 1 42.47 14.27 37.79
N THR A 2 41.62 14.39 36.78
CA THR A 2 41.90 14.22 35.33
C THR A 2 41.70 12.79 34.87
N LEU A 3 40.41 12.48 34.66
CA LEU A 3 39.92 11.36 33.86
C LEU A 3 40.38 11.56 32.41
N THR A 4 41.27 10.70 31.94
CA THR A 4 41.66 10.60 30.53
C THR A 4 40.51 10.00 29.72
N LYS A 5 39.96 10.86 28.86
CA LYS A 5 38.86 10.60 27.92
C LYS A 5 39.33 9.61 26.85
N ILE A 6 38.73 8.42 26.82
CA ILE A 6 38.86 7.47 25.71
C ILE A 6 38.24 8.15 24.47
N SER A 7 39.08 8.50 23.50
CA SER A 7 38.63 9.02 22.21
C SER A 7 37.94 7.90 21.45
N ALA A 8 36.61 7.97 21.35
CA ALA A 8 35.85 7.18 20.41
C ALA A 8 36.28 7.59 18.99
N SER A 9 36.97 6.71 18.27
CA SER A 9 37.24 6.89 16.85
C SER A 9 35.89 6.98 16.13
N SER A 10 35.57 8.15 15.58
CA SER A 10 34.40 8.29 14.72
C SER A 10 34.58 7.37 13.52
N LYS A 11 33.79 6.29 13.43
CA LYS A 11 33.59 5.56 12.18
C LYS A 11 33.09 6.58 11.15
N SER A 12 33.94 6.92 10.19
CA SER A 12 33.62 7.84 9.11
C SER A 12 32.40 7.31 8.34
N LYS A 13 31.34 8.12 8.27
CA LYS A 13 30.18 7.91 7.39
C LYS A 13 30.62 7.94 5.91
N SER A 14 31.11 6.82 5.36
CA SER A 14 31.21 6.68 3.90
C SER A 14 29.89 6.12 3.35
N SER A 15 28.90 6.99 3.09
CA SER A 15 27.67 6.62 2.38
C SER A 15 27.08 7.74 1.50
N SER A 16 27.90 8.73 1.09
CA SER A 16 27.42 9.84 0.25
C SER A 16 27.30 9.55 -1.25
N PRO A 17 28.20 8.80 -1.94
CA PRO A 17 28.11 8.67 -3.40
C PRO A 17 26.96 7.77 -3.84
N GLN A 18 26.72 6.67 -3.11
CA GLN A 18 25.63 5.73 -3.41
C GLN A 18 24.26 6.39 -3.28
N ARG A 19 24.07 7.27 -2.29
CA ARG A 19 22.82 8.03 -2.11
C ARG A 19 22.60 9.09 -3.20
N TRP A 20 23.67 9.67 -3.75
CA TRP A 20 23.55 10.66 -4.82
C TRP A 20 23.21 10.02 -6.16
N PHE A 21 23.79 8.86 -6.46
CA PHE A 21 23.42 8.05 -7.62
C PHE A 21 21.93 7.66 -7.60
N GLU A 22 21.41 7.16 -6.47
CA GLU A 22 19.98 6.82 -6.38
C GLU A 22 19.07 8.04 -6.61
N LYS A 23 19.47 9.23 -6.15
CA LYS A 23 18.72 10.47 -6.38
C LYS A 23 18.70 10.88 -7.86
N ILE A 24 19.83 10.77 -8.55
CA ILE A 24 19.90 11.05 -10.00
C ILE A 24 19.03 10.05 -10.76
N MET A 25 19.14 8.77 -10.43
CA MET A 25 18.34 7.74 -11.10
C MET A 25 16.85 7.94 -10.86
N ALA A 26 16.43 8.29 -9.63
CA ALA A 26 15.05 8.62 -9.33
C ALA A 26 14.57 9.85 -10.12
N LEU A 27 15.41 10.89 -10.26
CA LEU A 27 15.10 12.08 -11.06
C LEU A 27 14.96 11.74 -12.56
N LEU A 28 15.85 10.90 -13.09
CA LEU A 28 15.76 10.46 -14.49
C LEU A 28 14.48 9.68 -14.77
N VAL A 29 14.07 8.79 -13.86
CA VAL A 29 12.80 8.07 -13.96
C VAL A 29 11.61 9.04 -13.86
N LEU A 30 11.69 10.04 -13.00
CA LEU A 30 10.65 11.07 -12.88
C LEU A 30 10.50 11.88 -14.17
N ILE A 31 11.62 12.34 -14.75
CA ILE A 31 11.63 13.09 -16.02
C ILE A 31 11.07 12.22 -17.15
N ASN A 32 11.51 10.96 -17.24
CA ASN A 32 10.99 10.04 -18.25
C ASN A 32 9.48 9.81 -18.08
N TYR A 33 9.01 9.60 -16.85
CA TYR A 33 7.60 9.39 -16.59
C TYR A 33 6.75 10.64 -16.92
N ALA A 34 7.23 11.84 -16.57
CA ALA A 34 6.58 13.09 -16.95
C ALA A 34 6.49 13.24 -18.48
N LEU A 35 7.56 12.88 -19.21
CA LEU A 35 7.57 12.88 -20.66
C LEU A 35 6.57 11.87 -21.25
N VAL A 36 6.43 10.68 -20.66
CA VAL A 36 5.44 9.66 -21.05
C VAL A 36 4.02 10.18 -20.84
N ILE A 37 3.71 10.75 -19.67
CA ILE A 37 2.37 11.30 -19.39
C ILE A 37 2.06 12.46 -20.33
N PHE A 38 3.03 13.33 -20.60
CA PHE A 38 2.89 14.39 -21.59
C PHE A 38 2.56 13.81 -22.98
N ASP A 39 3.30 12.80 -23.46
CA ASP A 39 3.05 12.15 -24.76
C ASP A 39 1.65 11.51 -24.85
N LEU A 40 1.20 10.85 -23.79
CA LEU A 40 -0.11 10.21 -23.73
C LEU A 40 -1.25 11.24 -23.76
N THR A 41 -1.05 12.38 -23.10
CA THR A 41 -2.05 13.46 -23.01
C THR A 41 -1.96 14.49 -24.14
N TYR A 42 -0.91 14.42 -24.96
CA TYR A 42 -0.62 15.43 -25.97
C TYR A 42 -1.73 15.57 -27.01
N ILE A 43 -2.24 14.47 -27.57
CA ILE A 43 -3.26 14.51 -28.64
C ILE A 43 -4.58 15.09 -28.10
N PRO A 44 -5.15 14.59 -26.99
CA PRO A 44 -6.37 15.18 -26.41
C PRO A 44 -6.23 16.65 -26.02
N LEU A 45 -5.04 17.06 -25.54
CA LEU A 45 -4.77 18.43 -25.09
C LEU A 45 -4.11 19.30 -26.17
N ARG A 46 -3.99 18.84 -27.42
CA ARG A 46 -3.22 19.55 -28.45
C ARG A 46 -3.76 20.95 -28.68
N ASP A 47 -5.07 21.13 -28.63
CA ASP A 47 -5.70 22.43 -28.89
C ASP A 47 -5.33 23.45 -27.82
N PHE A 48 -5.20 22.99 -26.58
CA PHE A 48 -4.64 23.77 -25.49
C PHE A 48 -3.15 24.08 -25.72
N TRP A 49 -2.34 23.10 -26.15
CA TRP A 49 -0.93 23.32 -26.45
C TRP A 49 -0.66 24.20 -27.67
N LEU A 50 -1.62 24.27 -28.59
CA LEU A 50 -1.59 25.10 -29.79
C LEU A 50 -1.89 26.56 -29.44
N GLN A 51 -3.01 26.78 -28.75
CA GLN A 51 -3.59 28.11 -28.56
C GLN A 51 -3.28 28.73 -27.20
N GLY A 52 -2.97 27.90 -26.20
CA GLY A 52 -2.83 28.31 -24.80
C GLY A 52 -4.13 28.77 -24.17
N ARG A 53 -5.28 28.44 -24.78
CA ARG A 53 -6.60 28.94 -24.43
C ARG A 53 -7.40 27.90 -23.65
N VAL A 54 -8.12 28.35 -22.63
CA VAL A 54 -9.05 27.51 -21.86
C VAL A 54 -10.43 28.14 -21.88
N GLN A 55 -11.43 27.32 -22.17
CA GLN A 55 -12.84 27.65 -22.11
C GLN A 55 -13.60 26.40 -21.67
N LEU A 56 -14.39 26.52 -20.61
CA LEU A 56 -15.19 25.41 -20.10
C LEU A 56 -16.55 25.44 -20.81
N TYR A 57 -16.97 24.30 -21.36
CA TYR A 57 -18.31 24.11 -21.89
C TYR A 57 -19.10 23.24 -20.91
N LEU A 58 -20.21 23.78 -20.40
CA LEU A 58 -21.10 23.06 -19.49
C LEU A 58 -22.44 22.82 -20.21
N LYS A 59 -22.83 21.55 -20.31
CA LYS A 59 -24.17 21.13 -20.79
C LYS A 59 -24.85 20.25 -19.74
N ILE A 60 -25.92 20.74 -19.14
CA ILE A 60 -26.74 20.03 -18.15
C ILE A 60 -28.21 20.12 -18.57
N GLY A 61 -28.73 19.05 -19.18
CA GLY A 61 -30.06 19.08 -19.78
C GLY A 61 -30.15 20.12 -20.90
N THR A 62 -31.02 21.11 -20.73
CA THR A 62 -31.18 22.26 -21.64
C THR A 62 -30.24 23.43 -21.32
N PHE A 63 -29.54 23.39 -20.19
CA PHE A 63 -28.60 24.44 -19.81
C PHE A 63 -27.28 24.24 -20.56
N GLU A 64 -26.97 25.15 -21.49
CA GLU A 64 -25.70 25.18 -22.21
C GLU A 64 -25.01 26.52 -21.99
N ARG A 65 -23.78 26.50 -21.46
CA ARG A 65 -23.01 27.73 -21.25
C ARG A 65 -21.51 27.51 -21.40
N GLU A 66 -20.88 28.41 -22.16
CA GLU A 66 -19.43 28.57 -22.19
C GLU A 66 -18.97 29.54 -21.09
N ILE A 67 -18.02 29.11 -20.26
CA ILE A 67 -17.48 29.90 -19.14
C ILE A 67 -15.95 29.96 -19.26
N PRO A 68 -15.36 31.17 -19.38
CA PRO A 68 -15.98 32.47 -19.69
C PRO A 68 -16.45 32.60 -21.15
N LYS A 69 -17.19 33.68 -21.46
CA LYS A 69 -17.74 33.93 -22.81
C LYS A 69 -16.66 33.96 -23.90
N LEU A 70 -15.49 34.50 -23.58
CA LEU A 70 -14.32 34.48 -24.45
C LEU A 70 -13.24 33.58 -23.83
N PRO A 71 -12.53 32.77 -24.63
CA PRO A 71 -11.50 31.87 -24.13
C PRO A 71 -10.34 32.64 -23.47
N LEU A 72 -9.94 32.22 -22.27
CA LEU A 72 -8.81 32.82 -21.56
C LEU A 72 -7.48 32.25 -22.05
N LYS A 73 -6.55 33.12 -22.45
CA LYS A 73 -5.18 32.71 -22.79
C LYS A 73 -4.33 32.61 -21.52
N ILE A 74 -4.03 31.38 -21.10
CA ILE A 74 -3.23 31.06 -19.90
C ILE A 74 -1.77 30.81 -20.28
N LEU A 75 -1.53 30.16 -21.43
CA LEU A 75 -0.19 29.85 -21.92
C LEU A 75 0.22 30.88 -22.99
N PRO A 76 1.32 31.63 -22.81
CA PRO A 76 1.73 32.64 -23.78
C PRO A 76 2.42 32.04 -25.02
N PHE A 77 2.89 30.80 -24.95
CA PHE A 77 3.63 30.10 -26.02
C PHE A 77 2.87 28.89 -26.57
N SER A 78 3.24 28.46 -27.78
CA SER A 78 2.74 27.23 -28.42
C SER A 78 3.80 26.13 -28.34
N LEU A 79 3.42 24.95 -27.86
CA LEU A 79 4.32 23.78 -27.84
C LEU A 79 4.25 22.95 -29.11
N THR A 80 3.21 23.15 -29.93
CA THR A 80 2.98 22.35 -31.15
C THR A 80 4.15 22.32 -32.13
N PRO A 81 4.87 23.42 -32.42
CA PRO A 81 5.97 23.38 -33.39
C PRO A 81 7.13 22.47 -32.97
N TYR A 82 7.30 22.24 -31.66
CA TYR A 82 8.40 21.45 -31.12
C TYR A 82 8.06 19.97 -30.94
N TYR A 83 6.77 19.61 -31.01
CA TYR A 83 6.31 18.26 -30.63
C TYR A 83 5.39 17.60 -31.65
N ASP A 84 4.76 18.34 -32.56
CA ASP A 84 3.88 17.75 -33.59
C ASP A 84 4.60 16.67 -34.41
N TRP A 85 5.89 16.85 -34.70
CA TRP A 85 6.72 15.85 -35.40
C TRP A 85 6.81 14.51 -34.65
N VAL A 86 6.71 14.51 -33.31
CA VAL A 86 6.72 13.29 -32.48
C VAL A 86 5.47 12.46 -32.76
N LYS A 87 4.33 13.12 -32.97
CA LYS A 87 3.06 12.49 -33.32
C LYS A 87 2.82 12.43 -34.84
N GLY A 88 3.78 12.84 -35.67
CA GLY A 88 3.62 12.93 -37.11
C GLY A 88 2.51 13.89 -37.53
N ILE A 89 2.22 14.92 -36.74
CA ILE A 89 1.12 15.83 -37.01
C ILE A 89 1.54 16.87 -38.05
N GLU A 90 0.70 17.03 -39.07
CA GLU A 90 0.86 17.99 -40.14
C GLU A 90 -0.36 18.91 -40.24
N PRO A 91 -0.21 20.16 -40.71
CA PRO A 91 -1.35 21.00 -41.03
C PRO A 91 -2.26 20.32 -42.05
N TYR A 92 -3.57 20.36 -41.83
CA TYR A 92 -4.50 19.81 -42.81
C TYR A 92 -4.59 20.75 -44.02
N ARG A 93 -4.17 20.25 -45.19
CA ARG A 93 -3.98 21.04 -46.42
C ARG A 93 -5.15 21.95 -46.76
N TYR A 94 -6.37 21.44 -46.67
CA TYR A 94 -7.57 22.20 -47.01
C TYR A 94 -7.81 23.40 -46.09
N THR A 95 -7.79 23.17 -44.77
CA THR A 95 -8.04 24.22 -43.78
C THR A 95 -6.89 25.21 -43.71
N GLU A 96 -5.66 24.76 -43.96
CA GLU A 96 -4.51 25.65 -44.08
C GLU A 96 -4.65 26.57 -45.30
N ASN A 97 -5.00 26.04 -46.46
CA ASN A 97 -5.24 26.84 -47.66
C ASN A 97 -6.41 27.81 -47.47
N TYR A 98 -7.48 27.39 -46.80
CA TYR A 98 -8.60 28.27 -46.43
C TYR A 98 -8.13 29.46 -45.59
N LEU A 99 -7.31 29.22 -44.57
CA LEU A 99 -6.76 30.29 -43.72
C LEU A 99 -5.76 31.18 -44.47
N LYS A 100 -4.96 30.63 -45.38
CA LYS A 100 -4.08 31.41 -46.28
C LYS A 100 -4.91 32.37 -47.12
N LEU A 101 -6.01 31.90 -47.69
CA LEU A 101 -6.88 32.71 -48.52
C LEU A 101 -7.59 33.83 -47.75
N VAL A 102 -7.95 33.60 -46.47
CA VAL A 102 -8.41 34.67 -45.57
C VAL A 102 -7.29 35.67 -45.25
N ASN A 103 -6.05 35.23 -45.06
CA ASN A 103 -4.93 36.15 -44.86
C ASN A 103 -4.63 36.97 -46.13
N GLU A 104 -4.77 36.37 -47.33
CA GLU A 104 -4.67 37.08 -48.60
C GLU A 104 -5.77 38.14 -48.75
N LEU A 105 -7.00 37.82 -48.34
CA LEU A 105 -8.10 38.78 -48.24
C LEU A 105 -7.73 39.96 -47.33
N ASN A 106 -7.24 39.68 -46.12
CA ASN A 106 -6.80 40.71 -45.18
C ASN A 106 -5.74 41.63 -45.79
N HIS A 107 -4.75 41.07 -46.49
CA HIS A 107 -3.71 41.85 -47.15
C HIS A 107 -4.25 42.71 -48.29
N ALA A 108 -5.14 42.17 -49.14
CA ALA A 108 -5.76 42.94 -50.22
C ALA A 108 -6.59 44.12 -49.67
N ILE A 109 -7.33 43.89 -48.59
CA ILE A 109 -8.12 44.93 -47.92
C ILE A 109 -7.23 46.04 -47.34
N ASP A 110 -6.17 45.66 -46.63
CA ASP A 110 -5.23 46.63 -46.07
C ASP A 110 -4.58 47.47 -47.18
N GLN A 111 -4.35 46.89 -48.38
CA GLN A 111 -3.86 47.61 -49.55
C GLN A 111 -4.91 48.59 -50.11
N THR A 112 -6.16 48.16 -50.29
CA THR A 112 -7.26 49.02 -50.75
C THR A 112 -7.56 50.19 -49.79
N ILE A 113 -7.40 49.99 -48.47
CA ILE A 113 -7.56 51.07 -47.48
C ILE A 113 -6.47 52.14 -47.66
N ASN A 114 -5.23 51.73 -47.96
CA ASN A 114 -4.11 52.64 -48.13
C ASN A 114 -4.07 53.31 -49.52
N GLN A 115 -4.68 52.69 -50.54
CA GLN A 115 -4.77 53.19 -51.91
C GLN A 115 -6.20 53.00 -52.46
N PRO A 116 -7.15 53.85 -52.06
CA PRO A 116 -8.55 53.69 -52.46
C PRO A 116 -8.76 53.94 -53.96
N GLY A 117 -9.50 53.03 -54.61
CA GLY A 117 -9.96 53.20 -55.99
C GLY A 117 -9.14 52.48 -57.07
N ASP A 118 -8.28 51.53 -56.72
CA ASP A 118 -7.65 50.62 -57.69
C ASP A 118 -8.64 49.53 -58.14
N PRO A 119 -9.13 49.54 -59.40
CA PRO A 119 -10.09 48.56 -59.89
C PRO A 119 -9.54 47.12 -59.90
N THR A 120 -8.21 46.97 -59.93
CA THR A 120 -7.56 45.66 -59.96
C THR A 120 -7.61 44.96 -58.60
N GLU A 121 -7.46 45.71 -57.50
CA GLU A 121 -7.59 45.18 -56.14
C GLU A 121 -9.05 44.88 -55.79
N ASP A 122 -10.01 45.69 -56.25
CA ASP A 122 -11.44 45.41 -56.04
C ASP A 122 -11.89 44.11 -56.73
N GLN A 123 -11.38 43.84 -57.95
CA GLN A 123 -11.63 42.58 -58.65
C GLN A 123 -10.96 41.40 -57.96
N ARG A 124 -9.74 41.58 -57.45
CA ARG A 124 -9.01 40.55 -56.71
C ARG A 124 -9.77 40.16 -55.45
N ILE A 125 -10.26 41.14 -54.70
CA ILE A 125 -11.09 40.94 -53.52
C ILE A 125 -12.37 40.14 -53.85
N ASP A 126 -13.07 40.48 -54.93
CA ASP A 126 -14.28 39.76 -55.36
C ASP A 126 -13.99 38.29 -55.68
N ASN A 127 -12.86 38.03 -56.32
CA ASN A 127 -12.41 36.68 -56.63
C ASN A 127 -12.11 35.89 -55.36
N ILE A 128 -11.38 36.47 -54.41
CA ILE A 128 -11.06 35.85 -53.12
C ILE A 128 -12.35 35.55 -52.33
N LEU A 129 -13.30 36.49 -52.31
CA LEU A 129 -14.60 36.29 -51.68
C LEU A 129 -15.39 35.15 -52.32
N ALA A 130 -15.40 35.05 -53.65
CA ALA A 130 -16.05 33.96 -54.35
C ALA A 130 -15.43 32.60 -54.01
N GLU A 131 -14.10 32.55 -53.93
CA GLU A 131 -13.38 31.35 -53.52
C GLU A 131 -13.63 30.97 -52.06
N LEU A 132 -13.69 31.95 -51.14
CA LEU A 132 -14.08 31.71 -49.74
C LEU A 132 -15.47 31.13 -49.64
N ARG A 133 -16.46 31.69 -50.35
CA ARG A 133 -17.83 31.16 -50.36
C ARG A 133 -17.85 29.69 -50.80
N GLN A 134 -17.16 29.37 -51.90
CA GLN A 134 -17.11 28.01 -52.41
C GLN A 134 -16.39 27.06 -51.45
N ASN A 135 -15.24 27.47 -50.90
CA ASN A 135 -14.50 26.67 -49.93
C ASN A 135 -15.25 26.55 -48.59
N SER A 136 -16.03 27.52 -48.17
CA SER A 136 -16.88 27.35 -46.98
C SER A 136 -17.96 26.29 -47.21
N ILE A 137 -18.57 26.27 -48.40
CA ILE A 137 -19.58 25.25 -48.73
C ILE A 137 -18.96 23.86 -48.76
N ILE A 138 -17.82 23.70 -49.44
CA ILE A 138 -17.07 22.44 -49.49
C ILE A 138 -16.66 22.00 -48.07
N MET A 139 -16.24 22.91 -47.20
CA MET A 139 -15.91 22.62 -45.81
C MET A 139 -17.11 22.05 -45.03
N VAL A 140 -18.30 22.62 -45.23
CA VAL A 140 -19.54 22.16 -44.61
C VAL A 140 -19.98 20.79 -45.16
N ASP A 141 -19.77 20.55 -46.44
CA ASP A 141 -20.21 19.31 -47.12
C ASP A 141 -19.27 18.12 -46.89
N GLN A 142 -17.96 18.34 -46.97
CA GLN A 142 -16.98 17.26 -46.93
C GLN A 142 -16.42 17.00 -45.52
N ASN A 143 -16.72 17.87 -44.56
CA ASN A 143 -16.23 17.77 -43.19
C ASN A 143 -14.71 17.43 -43.08
N PRO A 144 -13.81 18.36 -43.44
CA PRO A 144 -12.37 18.12 -43.39
C PRO A 144 -11.81 17.88 -41.98
N PHE A 145 -12.66 17.99 -40.94
CA PHE A 145 -12.30 17.79 -39.54
C PHE A 145 -12.52 16.35 -39.07
N GLU A 146 -13.20 15.52 -39.85
CA GLU A 146 -13.54 14.14 -39.49
C GLU A 146 -12.27 13.29 -39.26
N ILE A 147 -11.28 13.43 -40.14
CA ILE A 147 -10.02 12.66 -40.08
C ILE A 147 -9.25 12.90 -38.77
N ALA A 148 -9.39 14.09 -38.18
CA ALA A 148 -8.73 14.46 -36.93
C ALA A 148 -9.57 14.16 -35.68
N ASP A 149 -10.75 13.54 -35.84
CA ASP A 149 -11.80 13.40 -34.82
C ASP A 149 -12.26 14.75 -34.26
N LYS A 150 -12.45 15.73 -35.15
CA LYS A 150 -12.79 17.13 -34.82
C LYS A 150 -14.10 17.61 -35.43
N THR A 151 -15.01 16.71 -35.80
CA THR A 151 -16.34 17.08 -36.31
C THR A 151 -17.07 18.06 -35.38
N GLY A 152 -16.88 17.95 -34.07
CA GLY A 152 -17.41 18.92 -33.10
C GLY A 152 -16.88 20.36 -33.30
N ALA A 153 -15.64 20.54 -33.76
CA ALA A 153 -15.10 21.86 -34.09
C ALA A 153 -15.83 22.47 -35.30
N LEU A 154 -16.14 21.66 -36.32
CA LEU A 154 -16.94 22.10 -37.46
C LEU A 154 -18.36 22.50 -37.04
N GLU A 155 -19.01 21.72 -36.17
CA GLU A 155 -20.33 22.11 -35.66
C GLU A 155 -20.29 23.42 -34.85
N ARG A 156 -19.24 23.63 -34.05
CA ARG A 156 -19.04 24.93 -33.36
C ARG A 156 -18.85 26.08 -34.34
N ILE A 157 -18.06 25.88 -35.41
CA ILE A 157 -17.89 26.85 -36.48
C ILE A 157 -19.23 27.17 -37.14
N LYS A 158 -20.00 26.14 -37.53
CA LYS A 158 -21.32 26.28 -38.15
C LYS A 158 -22.27 27.05 -37.23
N ASN A 159 -22.35 26.69 -35.95
CA ASN A 159 -23.21 27.35 -34.98
C ASN A 159 -22.84 28.83 -34.79
N LYS A 160 -21.55 29.14 -34.65
CA LYS A 160 -21.08 30.53 -34.52
C LYS A 160 -21.39 31.36 -35.76
N MET A 161 -21.26 30.80 -36.95
CA MET A 161 -21.60 31.49 -38.20
C MET A 161 -23.10 31.75 -38.33
N ARG A 162 -23.94 30.77 -37.95
CA ARG A 162 -25.40 30.92 -37.97
C ARG A 162 -25.87 31.98 -36.98
N GLU A 163 -25.36 31.93 -35.74
CA GLU A 163 -25.65 32.90 -34.69
C GLU A 163 -25.17 34.31 -35.06
N HIS A 164 -24.00 34.46 -35.69
CA HIS A 164 -23.51 35.77 -36.12
C HIS A 164 -24.30 36.39 -37.27
N VAL A 165 -24.74 35.59 -38.25
CA VAL A 165 -25.44 36.10 -39.46
C VAL A 165 -26.94 36.21 -39.28
N PHE A 166 -27.58 35.27 -38.57
CA PHE A 166 -29.04 35.18 -38.45
C PHE A 166 -29.57 35.33 -37.02
N ASP A 167 -28.70 35.40 -36.00
CA ASP A 167 -29.09 35.31 -34.58
C ASP A 167 -29.90 34.03 -34.24
N ASP A 168 -29.71 32.98 -35.04
CA ASP A 168 -30.44 31.72 -34.95
C ASP A 168 -29.53 30.53 -35.29
N LYS A 169 -29.49 29.50 -34.43
CA LYS A 169 -28.66 28.29 -34.60
C LYS A 169 -29.30 27.23 -35.50
N ASP A 170 -30.58 27.34 -35.81
CA ASP A 170 -31.30 26.42 -36.70
C ASP A 170 -31.20 26.82 -38.18
N ALA A 171 -30.62 28.00 -38.46
CA ALA A 171 -30.41 28.49 -39.82
C ALA A 171 -29.42 27.63 -40.65
N SER A 172 -29.45 27.80 -41.98
CA SER A 172 -28.56 27.08 -42.88
C SER A 172 -27.11 27.56 -42.75
N ALA A 173 -26.20 26.69 -42.31
CA ALA A 173 -24.78 27.03 -42.19
C ALA A 173 -24.16 27.44 -43.54
N LYS A 174 -24.54 26.78 -44.63
CA LYS A 174 -24.05 27.13 -45.97
C LYS A 174 -24.47 28.54 -46.37
N GLU A 175 -25.69 28.91 -46.02
CA GLU A 175 -26.20 30.25 -46.33
C GLU A 175 -25.53 31.30 -45.47
N SER A 176 -25.30 31.03 -44.18
CA SER A 176 -24.53 31.92 -43.29
C SER A 176 -23.15 32.21 -43.87
N PHE A 177 -22.43 31.19 -44.36
CA PHE A 177 -21.13 31.39 -45.01
C PHE A 177 -21.21 32.17 -46.33
N ARG A 178 -22.25 31.97 -47.14
CA ARG A 178 -22.45 32.73 -48.39
C ARG A 178 -22.67 34.20 -48.12
N ILE A 179 -23.53 34.53 -47.16
CA ILE A 179 -23.84 35.90 -46.77
C ILE A 179 -22.61 36.54 -46.11
N PHE A 180 -21.95 35.84 -45.19
CA PHE A 180 -20.77 36.35 -44.49
C PHE A 180 -19.67 36.82 -45.45
N TRP A 181 -19.35 35.99 -46.45
CA TRP A 181 -18.36 36.29 -47.49
C TRP A 181 -18.96 37.03 -48.70
N SER A 182 -20.08 37.74 -48.54
CA SER A 182 -20.69 38.55 -49.61
C SER A 182 -20.26 40.01 -49.53
N ARG A 183 -20.19 40.70 -50.67
CA ARG A 183 -19.94 42.14 -50.73
C ARG A 183 -21.07 42.95 -50.07
N GLN A 184 -22.29 42.42 -50.02
CA GLN A 184 -23.40 43.08 -49.32
C GLN A 184 -23.15 43.15 -47.81
N ASN A 185 -22.77 42.03 -47.18
CA ASN A 185 -22.46 41.99 -45.75
C ASN A 185 -21.32 42.95 -45.38
N TRP A 186 -20.35 43.09 -46.27
CA TRP A 186 -19.24 44.03 -46.10
C TRP A 186 -19.69 45.50 -46.02
N GLN A 187 -20.65 45.88 -46.86
CA GLN A 187 -21.17 47.25 -46.93
C GLN A 187 -22.05 47.58 -45.71
N GLU A 188 -22.78 46.60 -45.20
CA GLU A 188 -23.73 46.78 -44.10
C GLU A 188 -23.07 46.76 -42.71
N ASN A 189 -22.18 45.78 -42.44
CA ASN A 189 -21.66 45.51 -41.09
C ASN A 189 -20.21 45.98 -40.86
N GLY A 190 -19.54 46.44 -41.92
CA GLY A 190 -18.17 46.89 -41.88
C GLY A 190 -17.19 45.71 -41.87
N LEU A 191 -16.46 45.56 -42.98
CA LEU A 191 -15.54 44.46 -43.23
C LEU A 191 -14.55 44.16 -42.09
N ARG A 192 -14.04 45.20 -41.41
CA ARG A 192 -13.09 45.00 -40.31
C ARG A 192 -13.72 44.33 -39.09
N ASN A 193 -15.00 44.58 -38.82
CA ASN A 193 -15.72 43.95 -37.72
C ASN A 193 -15.94 42.45 -38.00
N GLU A 194 -16.35 42.13 -39.22
CA GLU A 194 -16.55 40.75 -39.68
C GLU A 194 -15.24 39.94 -39.63
N LEU A 195 -14.13 40.55 -40.06
CA LEU A 195 -12.81 39.93 -39.99
C LEU A 195 -12.33 39.74 -38.54
N ASN A 196 -12.57 40.71 -37.67
CA ASN A 196 -12.25 40.55 -36.24
C ASN A 196 -13.05 39.40 -35.63
N PHE A 197 -14.36 39.30 -35.93
CA PHE A 197 -15.18 38.15 -35.52
C PHE A 197 -14.58 36.82 -36.03
N PHE A 198 -14.21 36.76 -37.30
CA PHE A 198 -13.61 35.57 -37.89
C PHE A 198 -12.29 35.21 -37.20
N ASP A 199 -11.37 36.17 -37.06
CA ASP A 199 -10.05 35.96 -36.45
C ASP A 199 -10.14 35.57 -34.98
N GLU A 200 -11.13 36.08 -34.24
CA GLU A 200 -11.31 35.79 -32.81
C GLU A 200 -12.06 34.48 -32.55
N GLN A 201 -13.10 34.20 -33.33
CA GLN A 201 -14.05 33.13 -33.02
C GLN A 201 -13.99 31.92 -33.95
N ILE A 202 -13.65 32.10 -35.23
CA ILE A 202 -13.72 31.05 -36.24
C ILE A 202 -12.33 30.50 -36.58
N LYS A 203 -11.36 31.37 -36.87
CA LYS A 203 -9.98 31.01 -37.19
C LYS A 203 -9.33 30.10 -36.17
N PRO A 204 -9.47 30.30 -34.84
CA PRO A 204 -8.88 29.39 -33.87
C PRO A 204 -9.43 27.97 -34.01
N LEU A 205 -10.73 27.81 -34.28
CA LEU A 205 -11.36 26.50 -34.44
C LEU A 205 -10.88 25.81 -35.72
N ILE A 206 -10.70 26.54 -36.82
CA ILE A 206 -10.16 25.99 -38.07
C ILE A 206 -8.68 25.59 -37.89
N ALA A 207 -7.90 26.42 -37.18
CA ALA A 207 -6.47 26.19 -36.97
C ALA A 207 -6.16 24.96 -36.10
N THR A 208 -7.14 24.43 -35.34
CA THR A 208 -6.91 23.20 -34.59
C THR A 208 -6.91 21.96 -35.48
N ASN A 209 -7.46 22.02 -36.70
CA ASN A 209 -7.51 20.87 -37.58
C ASN A 209 -6.10 20.43 -38.00
N TYR A 210 -5.91 19.13 -38.12
CA TYR A 210 -4.61 18.56 -38.48
C TYR A 210 -4.78 17.24 -39.22
N TYR A 211 -3.72 16.83 -39.91
CA TYR A 211 -3.61 15.52 -40.51
C TYR A 211 -2.57 14.71 -39.76
N ARG A 212 -2.82 13.41 -39.59
CA ARG A 212 -1.82 12.47 -39.09
C ARG A 212 -1.69 11.33 -40.10
N PRO A 213 -0.51 11.14 -40.72
CA PRO A 213 -0.30 10.06 -41.64
C PRO A 213 -0.39 8.73 -40.89
N VAL A 214 -0.94 7.74 -41.58
CA VAL A 214 -1.09 6.38 -41.10
C VAL A 214 -0.04 5.52 -41.81
N GLY A 215 0.73 4.76 -41.04
CA GLY A 215 1.73 3.86 -41.60
C GLY A 215 1.12 2.65 -42.28
N GLU A 216 1.96 1.84 -42.94
CA GLU A 216 1.52 0.58 -43.57
C GLU A 216 0.93 -0.44 -42.58
N ASN A 217 1.21 -0.27 -41.29
CA ASN A 217 0.66 -1.07 -40.20
C ASN A 217 -0.76 -0.64 -39.76
N GLY A 218 -1.35 0.38 -40.39
CA GLY A 218 -2.67 0.90 -40.03
C GLY A 218 -2.69 1.79 -38.78
N GLU A 219 -1.53 2.03 -38.16
CA GLU A 219 -1.40 2.89 -36.99
C GLU A 219 -0.90 4.29 -37.38
N PRO A 220 -1.41 5.35 -36.74
CA PRO A 220 -0.89 6.69 -36.95
C PRO A 220 0.58 6.82 -36.53
N VAL A 221 1.37 7.57 -37.31
CA VAL A 221 2.82 7.75 -37.07
C VAL A 221 3.11 8.21 -35.63
N ASN A 222 3.99 7.49 -34.93
CA ASN A 222 4.38 7.81 -33.55
C ASN A 222 5.89 7.62 -33.35
N ASN A 223 6.61 8.72 -33.29
CA ASN A 223 8.06 8.77 -33.14
C ASN A 223 8.52 8.87 -31.69
N PHE A 224 7.62 8.77 -30.71
CA PHE A 224 7.98 8.88 -29.29
C PHE A 224 9.08 7.91 -28.87
N GLY A 225 9.15 6.74 -29.50
CA GLY A 225 10.23 5.78 -29.27
C GLY A 225 11.63 6.39 -29.43
N LEU A 226 11.82 7.37 -30.32
CA LEU A 226 13.11 8.06 -30.50
C LEU A 226 13.49 8.91 -29.29
N LEU A 227 12.51 9.54 -28.65
CA LEU A 227 12.73 10.34 -27.43
C LEU A 227 12.91 9.44 -26.19
N ASP A 228 12.24 8.30 -26.17
CA ASP A 228 12.29 7.35 -25.06
C ASP A 228 13.54 6.45 -25.09
N PHE A 229 14.11 6.22 -26.27
CA PHE A 229 15.24 5.31 -26.46
C PHE A 229 16.49 5.65 -25.61
N PRO A 230 16.92 6.91 -25.46
CA PRO A 230 18.03 7.25 -24.58
C PRO A 230 17.77 6.88 -23.11
N PHE A 231 16.54 7.08 -22.62
CA PHE A 231 16.16 6.67 -21.27
C PHE A 231 16.14 5.16 -21.11
N PHE A 232 15.57 4.46 -22.09
CA PHE A 232 15.60 3.00 -22.15
C PHE A 232 17.03 2.47 -22.05
N LEU A 233 17.98 3.05 -22.80
CA LEU A 233 19.38 2.62 -22.78
C LEU A 233 20.01 2.81 -21.39
N ILE A 234 19.77 3.96 -20.76
CA ILE A 234 20.27 4.26 -19.41
C ILE A 234 19.69 3.26 -18.38
N PHE A 235 18.38 3.03 -18.41
CA PHE A 235 17.72 2.09 -17.49
C PHE A 235 18.15 0.66 -17.75
N PHE A 236 18.34 0.27 -19.01
CA PHE A 236 18.81 -1.05 -19.38
C PHE A 236 20.20 -1.32 -18.81
N VAL A 237 21.15 -0.40 -19.03
CA VAL A 237 22.52 -0.54 -18.52
C VAL A 237 22.53 -0.54 -16.99
N GLU A 238 21.76 0.33 -16.35
CA GLU A 238 21.69 0.37 -14.88
C GLU A 238 21.08 -0.91 -14.30
N PHE A 239 20.02 -1.44 -14.91
CA PHE A 239 19.40 -2.69 -14.51
C PHE A 239 20.36 -3.88 -14.68
N MET A 240 21.06 -3.97 -15.81
CA MET A 240 22.06 -5.01 -16.05
C MET A 240 23.22 -4.95 -15.07
N THR A 241 23.82 -3.76 -14.87
CA THR A 241 24.99 -3.60 -13.99
C THR A 241 24.63 -3.89 -12.53
N ARG A 242 23.44 -3.46 -12.07
CA ARG A 242 23.02 -3.67 -10.70
C ARG A 242 22.64 -5.11 -10.40
N THR A 243 21.89 -5.78 -11.28
CA THR A 243 21.52 -7.20 -11.11
C THR A 243 22.77 -8.09 -11.14
N TRP A 244 23.74 -7.76 -12.00
CA TRP A 244 25.04 -8.44 -12.03
C TRP A 244 25.83 -8.25 -10.73
N TYR A 245 25.86 -7.02 -10.19
CA TYR A 245 26.52 -6.74 -8.92
C TYR A 245 25.89 -7.47 -7.73
N ILE A 246 24.55 -7.58 -7.70
CA ILE A 246 23.80 -8.35 -6.68
C ILE A 246 24.20 -9.84 -6.74
N SER A 247 24.17 -10.44 -7.93
CA SER A 247 24.55 -11.86 -8.11
C SER A 247 26.00 -12.13 -7.71
N ARG A 248 26.92 -11.20 -7.96
CA ARG A 248 28.33 -11.30 -7.53
C ARG A 248 28.52 -11.20 -6.02
N ARG A 249 27.67 -10.46 -5.31
CA ARG A 249 27.84 -10.15 -3.88
C ARG A 249 27.15 -11.18 -2.96
N HIS A 250 26.09 -11.82 -3.43
CA HIS A 250 25.32 -12.79 -2.64
C HIS A 250 25.64 -14.22 -3.08
N THR A 251 26.24 -15.01 -2.18
CA THR A 251 26.53 -16.43 -2.42
C THR A 251 25.24 -17.22 -2.54
N GLY A 252 25.04 -17.92 -3.67
CA GLY A 252 23.85 -18.74 -3.93
C GLY A 252 22.72 -18.04 -4.70
N VAL A 253 22.89 -16.79 -5.14
CA VAL A 253 21.89 -16.05 -5.95
C VAL A 253 22.28 -16.09 -7.43
N SER A 254 21.46 -16.72 -8.28
CA SER A 254 21.68 -16.68 -9.72
C SER A 254 21.40 -15.27 -10.28
N TRP A 255 21.94 -14.96 -11.45
CA TRP A 255 21.71 -13.65 -12.07
C TRP A 255 20.22 -13.41 -12.41
N PHE A 256 19.49 -14.47 -12.77
CA PHE A 256 18.03 -14.40 -12.97
C PHE A 256 17.29 -14.14 -11.65
N ASP A 257 17.71 -14.74 -10.55
CA ASP A 257 17.12 -14.47 -9.22
C ASP A 257 17.35 -13.01 -8.82
N ALA A 258 18.53 -12.46 -9.13
CA ALA A 258 18.83 -11.05 -8.91
C ALA A 258 17.96 -10.11 -9.76
N MET A 259 17.58 -10.51 -10.98
CA MET A 259 16.59 -9.77 -11.78
C MET A 259 15.20 -9.84 -11.16
N LEU A 260 14.77 -11.01 -10.67
CA LEU A 260 13.48 -11.18 -10.02
C LEU A 260 13.36 -10.36 -8.73
N TRP A 261 14.44 -10.22 -7.95
CA TRP A 261 14.46 -9.31 -6.80
C TRP A 261 14.17 -7.85 -7.17
N ARG A 262 14.47 -7.47 -8.42
CA ARG A 262 14.20 -6.13 -8.98
C ARG A 262 13.17 -6.18 -10.09
N TRP A 263 12.17 -7.06 -9.99
CA TRP A 263 11.12 -7.23 -10.99
C TRP A 263 10.44 -5.91 -11.38
N TYR A 264 10.32 -4.97 -10.45
CA TYR A 264 9.69 -3.66 -10.67
C TYR A 264 10.44 -2.79 -11.69
N ASP A 265 11.77 -2.95 -11.83
CA ASP A 265 12.57 -2.17 -12.77
C ASP A 265 12.31 -2.61 -14.22
N ILE A 266 11.78 -3.82 -14.44
CA ILE A 266 11.44 -4.31 -15.77
C ILE A 266 10.42 -3.39 -16.44
N PHE A 267 9.50 -2.77 -15.68
CA PHE A 267 8.53 -1.82 -16.25
C PHE A 267 9.17 -0.57 -16.87
N LEU A 268 10.40 -0.20 -16.46
CA LEU A 268 11.16 0.87 -17.14
C LEU A 268 11.57 0.48 -18.56
N LEU A 269 11.73 -0.81 -18.82
CA LEU A 269 12.23 -1.35 -20.08
C LEU A 269 11.12 -1.70 -21.07
N VAL A 270 9.87 -1.83 -20.61
CA VAL A 270 8.76 -2.22 -21.47
C VAL A 270 8.27 -1.03 -22.31
N PRO A 271 8.30 -1.11 -23.66
CA PRO A 271 7.92 0.01 -24.52
C PRO A 271 6.40 0.12 -24.74
N LEU A 272 5.62 -0.93 -24.46
CA LEU A 272 4.19 -1.03 -24.76
C LEU A 272 3.31 -0.40 -23.65
N VAL A 273 3.63 -0.69 -22.38
CA VAL A 273 2.82 -0.29 -21.21
C VAL A 273 3.56 0.75 -20.36
N ARG A 274 3.90 1.88 -21.00
CA ARG A 274 4.78 2.91 -20.41
C ARG A 274 4.22 3.58 -19.16
N TRP A 275 2.89 3.58 -18.97
CA TRP A 275 2.26 4.13 -17.77
C TRP A 275 2.58 3.30 -16.50
N LEU A 276 2.94 2.02 -16.63
CA LEU A 276 3.37 1.18 -15.51
C LEU A 276 4.71 1.62 -14.91
N ARG A 277 5.46 2.50 -15.56
CA ARG A 277 6.68 3.12 -15.03
C ARG A 277 6.45 3.91 -13.74
N ILE A 278 5.19 4.18 -13.39
CA ILE A 278 4.82 4.73 -12.08
C ILE A 278 5.26 3.82 -10.92
N ILE A 279 5.25 2.49 -11.10
CA ILE A 279 5.62 1.53 -10.07
C ILE A 279 7.10 1.69 -9.67
N PRO A 280 8.08 1.55 -10.60
CA PRO A 280 9.47 1.77 -10.28
C PRO A 280 9.76 3.23 -9.87
N LEU A 281 9.02 4.22 -10.40
CA LEU A 281 9.17 5.62 -9.98
C LEU A 281 8.89 5.80 -8.49
N ILE A 282 7.75 5.31 -7.99
CA ILE A 282 7.36 5.43 -6.58
C ILE A 282 8.40 4.76 -5.68
N ILE A 283 8.84 3.55 -6.06
CA ILE A 283 9.86 2.80 -5.31
C ILE A 283 11.17 3.58 -5.25
N ARG A 284 11.68 4.07 -6.38
CA ARG A 284 12.95 4.82 -6.45
C ARG A 284 12.88 6.18 -5.75
N LEU A 285 11.74 6.87 -5.76
CA LEU A 285 11.53 8.10 -5.01
C LEU A 285 11.63 7.87 -3.49
N ASN A 286 11.08 6.74 -3.02
CA ASN A 286 11.17 6.31 -1.63
C ASN A 286 12.61 5.88 -1.26
N GLU A 287 13.26 5.05 -2.08
CA GLU A 287 14.65 4.58 -1.86
C GLU A 287 15.66 5.73 -1.85
N SER A 288 15.51 6.70 -2.75
CA SER A 288 16.36 7.90 -2.84
C SER A 288 16.13 8.91 -1.73
N LYS A 289 15.09 8.72 -0.89
CA LYS A 289 14.63 9.65 0.15
C LYS A 289 14.32 11.04 -0.39
N LEU A 290 13.91 11.14 -1.67
CA LEU A 290 13.41 12.40 -2.24
C LEU A 290 11.99 12.67 -1.75
N ILE A 291 11.18 11.62 -1.59
CA ILE A 291 9.84 11.69 -1.00
C ILE A 291 9.70 10.53 -0.02
N ASP A 292 9.42 10.82 1.25
CA ASP A 292 9.19 9.78 2.26
C ASP A 292 7.78 9.21 2.11
N MET A 293 7.67 8.07 1.42
CA MET A 293 6.38 7.41 1.15
C MET A 293 5.96 6.45 2.27
N LYS A 294 6.67 6.41 3.41
CA LYS A 294 6.35 5.51 4.53
C LYS A 294 4.93 5.70 5.06
N ALA A 295 4.40 6.92 5.05
CA ALA A 295 3.02 7.18 5.47
C ALA A 295 2.00 6.53 4.52
N ILE A 296 2.22 6.63 3.21
CA ILE A 296 1.35 6.04 2.18
C ILE A 296 1.48 4.52 2.17
N GLN A 297 2.70 3.99 2.31
CA GLN A 297 2.95 2.55 2.40
C GLN A 297 2.31 1.95 3.66
N LYS A 298 2.40 2.64 4.81
CA LYS A 298 1.72 2.24 6.05
C LYS A 298 0.21 2.13 5.84
N GLN A 299 -0.41 3.14 5.24
CA GLN A 299 -1.85 3.16 4.97
C GLN A 299 -2.29 2.07 3.96
N ALA A 300 -1.53 1.88 2.87
CA ALA A 300 -1.84 0.85 1.88
C ALA A 300 -1.65 -0.57 2.43
N SER A 301 -0.63 -0.77 3.26
CA SER A 301 -0.40 -2.05 3.94
C SER A 301 -1.48 -2.36 4.97
N GLN A 302 -2.06 -1.37 5.64
CA GLN A 302 -3.19 -1.60 6.56
C GLN A 302 -4.41 -2.18 5.82
N GLY A 303 -4.73 -1.67 4.63
CA GLY A 303 -5.86 -2.19 3.83
C GLY A 303 -5.62 -3.57 3.20
N PHE A 304 -4.39 -3.88 2.79
CA PHE A 304 -4.04 -5.16 2.16
C PHE A 304 -3.69 -6.26 3.17
N VAL A 305 -3.01 -5.93 4.27
CA VAL A 305 -2.60 -6.88 5.31
C VAL A 305 -3.80 -7.26 6.19
N ALA A 306 -4.77 -6.38 6.43
CA ALA A 306 -5.99 -6.74 7.15
C ALA A 306 -6.76 -7.88 6.43
N GLY A 307 -6.80 -7.86 5.09
CA GLY A 307 -7.46 -8.89 4.29
C GLY A 307 -6.73 -10.25 4.24
N ILE A 308 -5.41 -10.27 4.44
CA ILE A 308 -4.60 -11.51 4.38
C ILE A 308 -4.30 -12.06 5.78
N ALA A 309 -4.24 -11.20 6.80
CA ALA A 309 -3.93 -11.61 8.17
C ALA A 309 -5.05 -12.41 8.84
N GLN A 310 -6.29 -12.24 8.39
CA GLN A 310 -7.45 -12.95 8.93
C GLN A 310 -7.36 -14.46 8.67
N ASP A 311 -7.04 -14.88 7.44
CA ASP A 311 -6.98 -16.29 7.07
C ASP A 311 -5.67 -16.97 7.51
N ILE A 312 -4.55 -16.23 7.57
CA ILE A 312 -3.24 -16.81 7.87
C ILE A 312 -3.02 -17.01 9.37
N THR A 313 -3.52 -16.14 10.22
CA THR A 313 -3.24 -16.23 11.67
C THR A 313 -3.93 -17.43 12.31
N GLU A 314 -5.18 -17.73 11.93
CA GLU A 314 -5.90 -18.93 12.37
C GLU A 314 -5.15 -20.21 11.94
N VAL A 315 -4.74 -20.26 10.67
CA VAL A 315 -4.00 -21.39 10.10
C VAL A 315 -2.65 -21.60 10.77
N VAL A 316 -1.92 -20.52 11.07
CA VAL A 316 -0.62 -20.60 11.75
C VAL A 316 -0.76 -21.10 13.19
N VAL A 317 -1.76 -20.63 13.94
CA VAL A 317 -2.01 -21.11 15.31
C VAL A 317 -2.44 -22.58 15.31
N ILE A 318 -3.34 -22.99 14.40
CA ILE A 318 -3.70 -24.40 14.22
C ILE A 318 -2.47 -25.24 13.85
N GLN A 319 -1.59 -24.73 12.98
CA GLN A 319 -0.39 -25.43 12.58
C GLN A 319 0.60 -25.60 13.74
N ILE A 320 0.76 -24.58 14.60
CA ILE A 320 1.58 -24.69 15.81
C ILE A 320 1.00 -25.73 16.77
N ILE A 321 -0.32 -25.71 17.01
CA ILE A 321 -0.95 -26.69 17.90
C ILE A 321 -0.81 -28.11 17.32
N ASN A 322 -1.01 -28.29 16.01
CA ASN A 322 -0.79 -29.57 15.34
C ASN A 322 0.68 -30.01 15.42
N GLN A 323 1.63 -29.08 15.36
CA GLN A 323 3.06 -29.39 15.54
C GLN A 323 3.35 -29.86 16.97
N VAL A 324 2.72 -29.25 17.97
CA VAL A 324 2.84 -29.66 19.38
C VAL A 324 2.23 -31.04 19.58
N GLN A 325 1.00 -31.28 19.08
CA GLN A 325 0.36 -32.60 19.14
C GLN A 325 1.16 -33.67 18.41
N SER A 326 1.66 -33.39 17.20
CA SER A 326 2.53 -34.31 16.48
C SER A 326 3.84 -34.61 17.21
N SER A 327 4.34 -33.67 18.02
CA SER A 327 5.52 -33.89 18.85
C SER A 327 5.18 -34.75 20.08
N ILE A 328 3.99 -34.60 20.64
CA ILE A 328 3.45 -35.42 21.74
C ILE A 328 3.20 -36.85 21.25
N ASP A 329 2.47 -37.01 20.15
CA ASP A 329 2.21 -38.29 19.47
C ASP A 329 3.50 -38.98 19.01
N GLY A 330 4.52 -38.18 18.67
CA GLY A 330 5.87 -38.63 18.32
C GLY A 330 6.70 -39.13 19.52
N GLY A 331 6.14 -39.12 20.73
CA GLY A 331 6.78 -39.62 21.95
C GLY A 331 7.87 -38.69 22.50
N THR A 332 7.80 -37.38 22.22
CA THR A 332 8.77 -36.42 22.77
C THR A 332 8.71 -36.36 24.30
N ILE A 333 7.52 -36.48 24.89
CA ILE A 333 7.32 -36.52 26.35
C ILE A 333 7.93 -37.80 26.92
N ARG A 334 7.65 -38.95 26.29
CA ARG A 334 8.29 -40.23 26.60
C ARG A 334 9.82 -40.13 26.55
N ASN A 335 10.38 -39.50 25.52
CA ASN A 335 11.82 -39.34 25.36
C ASN A 335 12.44 -38.42 26.43
N LEU A 336 11.79 -37.31 26.76
CA LEU A 336 12.25 -36.40 27.83
C LEU A 336 12.27 -37.08 29.20
N VAL A 337 11.25 -37.86 29.53
CA VAL A 337 11.19 -38.60 30.81
C VAL A 337 12.16 -39.79 30.83
N MET A 338 12.45 -40.39 29.67
CA MET A 338 13.41 -41.50 29.52
C MET A 338 14.88 -41.05 29.43
N GLN A 339 15.18 -39.83 28.97
CA GLN A 339 16.55 -39.31 28.79
C GLN A 339 17.14 -38.56 29.99
N SER A 340 16.44 -38.49 31.13
CA SER A 340 16.87 -37.80 32.36
C SER A 340 18.20 -38.30 32.97
N ASN A 341 18.83 -39.35 32.42
CA ASN A 341 20.06 -39.95 32.94
C ASN A 341 21.30 -39.86 32.02
N ALA A 342 21.24 -39.22 30.83
CA ALA A 342 22.33 -39.38 29.86
C ALA A 342 23.07 -38.13 29.38
N ASN A 343 22.59 -36.90 29.62
CA ASN A 343 23.31 -35.71 29.17
C ASN A 343 23.64 -34.81 30.35
N ALA A 344 24.94 -34.64 30.58
CA ALA A 344 25.50 -33.70 31.53
C ALA A 344 24.84 -32.33 31.36
N TYR A 345 24.08 -31.93 32.39
CA TYR A 345 23.65 -30.56 32.57
C TYR A 345 24.92 -29.70 32.47
N ILE A 346 25.00 -28.84 31.44
CA ILE A 346 26.08 -27.88 31.33
C ILE A 346 25.75 -26.82 32.38
N ASP A 347 26.37 -26.99 33.53
CA ASP A 347 26.37 -26.01 34.59
C ASP A 347 27.21 -24.81 34.13
N ILE A 348 26.55 -23.68 33.92
CA ILE A 348 27.17 -22.45 33.39
C ILE A 348 27.63 -21.54 34.56
N ASN A 349 27.24 -21.81 35.81
CA ASN A 349 27.59 -21.00 36.99
C ASN A 349 27.68 -21.83 38.28
N ASP A 350 28.56 -21.46 39.24
CA ASP A 350 28.71 -22.11 40.57
C ASP A 350 27.45 -22.01 41.51
N ILE A 351 26.25 -21.81 40.98
CA ILE A 351 24.99 -21.71 41.74
C ILE A 351 24.14 -22.92 41.39
N ASN A 352 23.78 -23.75 42.37
CA ASN A 352 22.81 -24.82 42.16
C ASN A 352 21.42 -24.22 41.94
N GLU A 353 21.06 -23.93 40.69
CA GLU A 353 19.81 -23.23 40.37
C GLU A 353 18.58 -24.04 40.78
N THR A 354 18.68 -25.37 40.79
CA THR A 354 17.65 -26.27 41.31
C THR A 354 17.37 -26.03 42.79
N ALA A 355 18.41 -25.83 43.61
CA ALA A 355 18.24 -25.57 45.03
C ALA A 355 17.63 -24.18 45.28
N GLU A 356 18.03 -23.16 44.52
CA GLU A 356 17.50 -21.79 44.65
C GLU A 356 16.05 -21.68 44.15
N ILE A 357 15.70 -22.34 43.05
CA ILE A 357 14.30 -22.42 42.58
C ILE A 357 13.44 -23.14 43.60
N THR A 358 13.93 -24.26 44.15
CA THR A 358 13.20 -25.01 45.17
C THR A 358 12.96 -24.17 46.42
N LYS A 359 13.96 -23.38 46.83
CA LYS A 359 13.85 -22.42 47.94
C LYS A 359 12.82 -21.33 47.65
N LEU A 360 12.84 -20.75 46.44
CA LEU A 360 11.85 -19.75 46.02
C LEU A 360 10.43 -20.31 46.01
N VAL A 361 10.24 -21.52 45.48
CA VAL A 361 8.95 -22.20 45.43
C VAL A 361 8.47 -22.55 46.84
N ALA A 362 9.34 -23.08 47.70
CA ALA A 362 9.02 -23.37 49.09
C ALA A 362 8.58 -22.11 49.84
N HIS A 363 9.28 -20.99 49.62
CA HIS A 363 8.94 -19.70 50.18
C HIS A 363 7.58 -19.20 49.69
N LEU A 364 7.31 -19.25 48.39
CA LEU A 364 6.00 -18.87 47.82
C LEU A 364 4.86 -19.74 48.36
N ILE A 365 5.07 -21.06 48.48
CA ILE A 365 4.06 -21.98 49.00
C ILE A 365 3.75 -21.64 50.46
N VAL A 366 4.76 -21.46 51.29
CA VAL A 366 4.56 -21.28 52.73
C VAL A 366 4.08 -19.88 53.09
N GLU A 367 4.54 -18.85 52.38
CA GLU A 367 4.16 -17.47 52.68
C GLU A 367 2.88 -17.01 51.98
N LYS A 368 2.61 -17.51 50.77
CA LYS A 368 1.46 -17.04 49.97
C LYS A 368 0.39 -18.10 49.78
N VAL A 369 0.77 -19.33 49.43
CA VAL A 369 -0.24 -20.34 49.06
C VAL A 369 -0.92 -20.94 50.30
N LEU A 370 -0.17 -21.37 51.31
CA LEU A 370 -0.72 -21.97 52.52
C LEU A 370 -1.73 -21.04 53.22
N PRO A 371 -1.44 -19.76 53.46
CA PRO A 371 -2.42 -18.88 54.11
C PRO A 371 -3.71 -18.71 53.29
N GLU A 372 -3.61 -18.63 51.96
CA GLU A 372 -4.75 -18.42 51.06
C GLU A 372 -5.66 -19.65 50.99
N ILE A 373 -5.09 -20.87 50.96
CA ILE A 373 -5.89 -22.12 50.90
C ILE A 373 -6.36 -22.62 52.27
N ARG A 374 -6.08 -21.87 53.35
CA ARG A 374 -6.44 -22.27 54.72
C ARG A 374 -7.91 -22.71 54.86
N PRO A 375 -8.92 -21.93 54.40
CA PRO A 375 -10.31 -22.30 54.64
C PRO A 375 -10.70 -23.60 53.90
N GLU A 376 -10.21 -23.81 52.67
CA GLU A 376 -10.45 -25.04 51.91
C GLU A 376 -9.70 -26.23 52.52
N ALA A 377 -8.46 -26.02 52.99
CA ALA A 377 -7.66 -27.05 53.62
C ALA A 377 -8.25 -27.49 54.97
N GLU A 378 -8.69 -26.55 55.81
CA GLU A 378 -9.38 -26.85 57.07
C GLU A 378 -10.69 -27.61 56.81
N ALA A 379 -11.47 -27.20 55.80
CA ALA A 379 -12.69 -27.92 55.42
C ALA A 379 -12.41 -29.35 54.94
N PHE A 380 -11.38 -29.55 54.12
CA PHE A 380 -10.96 -30.87 53.65
C PHE A 380 -10.44 -31.75 54.79
N LEU A 381 -9.63 -31.20 55.70
CA LEU A 381 -9.14 -31.91 56.87
C LEU A 381 -10.29 -32.27 57.82
N GLN A 382 -11.24 -31.36 58.04
CA GLN A 382 -12.43 -31.61 58.83
C GLN A 382 -13.24 -32.77 58.26
N TYR A 383 -13.45 -32.81 56.94
CA TYR A 383 -14.13 -33.92 56.28
C TYR A 383 -13.43 -35.27 56.53
N ASN A 384 -12.10 -35.31 56.41
CA ASN A 384 -11.34 -36.54 56.62
C ASN A 384 -11.31 -36.97 58.09
N VAL A 385 -11.18 -36.03 59.03
CA VAL A 385 -11.20 -36.30 60.47
C VAL A 385 -12.58 -36.79 60.90
N ASP A 386 -13.67 -36.14 60.46
CA ASP A 386 -15.04 -36.59 60.71
C ASP A 386 -15.27 -38.02 60.16
N LYS A 387 -14.76 -38.31 58.96
CA LYS A 387 -14.85 -39.64 58.33
C LYS A 387 -14.07 -40.72 59.09
N VAL A 388 -12.89 -40.41 59.62
CA VAL A 388 -12.07 -41.38 60.40
C VAL A 388 -12.68 -41.60 61.79
N LEU A 389 -13.18 -40.54 62.42
CA LEU A 389 -13.77 -40.62 63.75
C LEU A 389 -15.08 -41.42 63.73
N THR A 390 -15.94 -41.19 62.73
CA THR A 390 -17.16 -41.99 62.52
C THR A 390 -16.90 -43.48 62.22
N GLN A 391 -15.71 -43.84 61.76
CA GLN A 391 -15.30 -45.23 61.52
C GLN A 391 -14.74 -45.95 62.77
N THR A 392 -14.54 -45.24 63.89
CA THR A 392 -13.95 -45.83 65.10
C THR A 392 -15.05 -46.36 66.05
N PRO A 393 -14.95 -47.60 66.58
CA PRO A 393 -15.99 -48.21 67.43
C PRO A 393 -16.30 -47.42 68.72
N ALA A 394 -15.33 -46.69 69.25
CA ALA A 394 -15.50 -45.83 70.42
C ALA A 394 -16.42 -44.62 70.16
N TYR A 395 -16.58 -44.23 68.89
CA TYR A 395 -17.27 -43.01 68.46
C TYR A 395 -18.78 -43.23 68.25
N GLN A 396 -19.18 -44.42 67.83
CA GLN A 396 -20.60 -44.79 67.62
C GLN A 396 -21.41 -44.80 68.93
N ASN A 397 -20.77 -45.01 70.08
CA ASN A 397 -21.43 -45.03 71.39
C ASN A 397 -21.73 -43.62 71.96
N ILE A 398 -21.08 -42.58 71.42
CA ILE A 398 -21.20 -41.20 71.91
C ILE A 398 -22.30 -40.44 71.13
N GLU A 399 -22.68 -40.93 69.94
CA GLU A 399 -23.64 -40.28 69.05
C GLU A 399 -25.09 -40.24 69.58
N ASN A 400 -25.43 -41.08 70.55
CA ASN A 400 -26.79 -41.23 71.10
C ASN A 400 -27.11 -40.32 72.29
N LEU A 401 -26.17 -39.47 72.73
CA LEU A 401 -26.39 -38.56 73.87
C LEU A 401 -26.79 -37.15 73.40
N PRO A 402 -27.94 -36.61 73.84
CA PRO A 402 -28.39 -35.27 73.44
C PRO A 402 -27.44 -34.20 73.99
N GLY A 403 -27.00 -33.28 73.10
CA GLY A 403 -26.12 -32.16 73.44
C GLY A 403 -24.62 -32.38 73.21
N LEU A 404 -24.17 -33.60 72.87
CA LEU A 404 -22.74 -33.91 72.64
C LEU A 404 -22.27 -33.72 71.19
N LYS A 405 -23.17 -33.63 70.21
CA LYS A 405 -22.81 -33.36 68.80
C LYS A 405 -22.15 -32.00 68.58
N SER A 406 -22.52 -30.98 69.36
CA SER A 406 -21.90 -29.66 69.28
C SER A 406 -20.49 -29.63 69.88
N LEU A 407 -20.24 -30.43 70.92
CA LEU A 407 -18.89 -30.59 71.50
C LEU A 407 -17.97 -31.34 70.54
N GLN A 408 -18.50 -32.31 69.80
CA GLN A 408 -17.78 -33.07 68.77
C GLN A 408 -17.31 -32.19 67.61
N THR A 409 -18.21 -31.36 67.07
CA THR A 409 -17.86 -30.47 65.95
C THR A 409 -16.89 -29.38 66.39
N GLN A 410 -17.07 -28.82 67.60
CA GLN A 410 -16.13 -27.84 68.16
C GLN A 410 -14.75 -28.43 68.45
N PHE A 411 -14.69 -29.67 68.95
CA PHE A 411 -13.43 -30.36 69.17
C PHE A 411 -12.72 -30.67 67.85
N THR A 412 -13.46 -31.13 66.84
CA THR A 412 -12.90 -31.44 65.51
C THR A 412 -12.41 -30.17 64.82
N GLN A 413 -13.19 -29.10 64.83
CA GLN A 413 -12.79 -27.79 64.29
C GLN A 413 -11.57 -27.22 65.02
N GLY A 414 -11.54 -27.30 66.35
CA GLY A 414 -10.41 -26.84 67.16
C GLY A 414 -9.14 -27.66 66.88
N LEU A 415 -9.25 -28.98 66.79
CA LEU A 415 -8.13 -29.85 66.43
C LEU A 415 -7.62 -29.57 65.02
N VAL A 416 -8.50 -29.47 64.03
CA VAL A 416 -8.12 -29.24 62.63
C VAL A 416 -7.43 -27.88 62.48
N SER A 417 -7.99 -26.82 63.05
CA SER A 417 -7.39 -25.50 62.96
C SER A 417 -6.06 -25.43 63.74
N GLN A 418 -5.97 -26.07 64.92
CA GLN A 418 -4.72 -26.11 65.68
C GLN A 418 -3.63 -26.93 64.99
N LEU A 419 -3.99 -28.06 64.36
CA LEU A 419 -3.06 -28.88 63.58
C LEU A 419 -2.58 -28.12 62.35
N TYR A 420 -3.49 -27.50 61.60
CA TYR A 420 -3.17 -26.69 60.43
C TYR A 420 -2.25 -25.53 60.81
N GLN A 421 -2.56 -24.83 61.90
CA GLN A 421 -1.78 -23.70 62.38
C GLN A 421 -0.41 -24.12 62.93
N SER A 422 -0.32 -25.27 63.60
CA SER A 422 0.96 -25.81 64.07
C SER A 422 1.85 -26.27 62.89
N LEU A 423 1.24 -26.85 61.86
CA LEU A 423 1.94 -27.26 60.63
C LEU A 423 2.41 -26.05 59.81
N SER A 424 1.55 -25.06 59.61
CA SER A 424 1.91 -23.84 58.86
C SER A 424 2.99 -23.05 59.59
N GLN A 425 2.88 -22.92 60.91
CA GLN A 425 3.88 -22.23 61.74
C GLN A 425 5.21 -23.00 61.80
N GLY A 426 5.16 -24.33 61.87
CA GLY A 426 6.36 -25.17 61.80
C GLY A 426 7.08 -25.04 60.45
N MET A 427 6.33 -25.03 59.34
CA MET A 427 6.86 -24.82 57.99
C MET A 427 7.43 -23.41 57.80
N GLN A 428 6.80 -22.38 58.37
CA GLN A 428 7.31 -21.01 58.35
C GLN A 428 8.63 -20.87 59.11
N GLN A 429 8.78 -21.55 60.25
CA GLN A 429 10.02 -21.53 61.02
C GLN A 429 11.17 -22.30 60.34
N LEU A 430 10.87 -23.38 59.61
CA LEU A 430 11.86 -24.20 58.92
C LEU A 430 12.49 -23.52 57.67
N LEU A 431 11.80 -22.51 57.11
CA LEU A 431 12.33 -21.70 56.00
C LEU A 431 13.39 -20.68 56.44
N ILE A 432 13.54 -20.45 57.75
CA ILE A 432 14.53 -19.53 58.31
C ILE A 432 15.79 -20.33 58.67
N GLU A 433 16.67 -20.47 57.68
CA GLU A 433 18.11 -20.79 57.81
C GLU A 433 18.48 -22.01 58.68
N ASP A 434 17.80 -23.16 58.54
CA ASP A 434 18.36 -24.44 58.99
C ASP A 434 19.11 -25.14 57.83
N PRO A 435 20.45 -25.18 57.84
CA PRO A 435 21.23 -25.87 56.79
C PRO A 435 20.92 -27.37 56.70
N ARG A 436 20.42 -28.00 57.78
CA ARG A 436 20.04 -29.42 57.78
C ARG A 436 18.71 -29.67 57.08
N PHE A 437 17.80 -28.70 57.11
CA PHE A 437 16.53 -28.76 56.37
C PHE A 437 16.80 -28.76 54.86
N ASN A 438 17.71 -27.89 54.39
CA ASN A 438 18.08 -27.83 52.97
C ASN A 438 18.65 -29.17 52.48
N GLU A 439 19.51 -29.83 53.25
CA GLU A 439 20.09 -31.13 52.90
C GLU A 439 19.02 -32.25 52.82
N LEU A 440 18.07 -32.27 53.75
CA LEU A 440 16.97 -33.24 53.76
C LEU A 440 15.98 -32.99 52.63
N LEU A 441 15.70 -31.72 52.34
CA LEU A 441 14.80 -31.31 51.26
C LEU A 441 15.41 -31.64 49.90
N GLU A 442 16.71 -31.40 49.73
CA GLU A 442 17.46 -31.82 48.55
C GLU A 442 17.38 -33.34 48.37
N LYS A 443 17.70 -34.13 49.40
CA LYS A 443 17.60 -35.61 49.33
C LYS A 443 16.19 -36.11 49.02
N LEU A 444 15.16 -35.47 49.56
CA LEU A 444 13.77 -35.83 49.32
C LEU A 444 13.34 -35.48 47.89
N ALA A 445 13.69 -34.28 47.41
CA ALA A 445 13.45 -33.86 46.03
C ALA A 445 14.15 -34.78 45.04
N ASP A 446 15.38 -35.16 45.35
CA ASP A 446 16.20 -36.04 44.51
C ASP A 446 15.60 -37.45 44.44
N LYS A 447 15.18 -37.99 45.61
CA LYS A 447 14.53 -39.31 45.69
C LYS A 447 13.14 -39.31 45.06
N PHE A 448 12.36 -38.24 45.25
CA PHE A 448 11.05 -38.06 44.65
C PHE A 448 11.16 -38.01 43.13
N THR A 449 12.05 -37.18 42.59
CA THR A 449 12.28 -37.05 41.14
C THR A 449 12.69 -38.39 40.53
N LYS A 450 13.64 -39.11 41.15
CA LYS A 450 14.08 -40.44 40.69
C LYS A 450 12.95 -41.47 40.71
N THR A 451 12.14 -41.48 41.77
CA THR A 451 11.04 -42.45 41.94
C THR A 451 9.87 -42.13 41.01
N MET A 452 9.53 -40.85 40.86
CA MET A 452 8.47 -40.42 39.95
C MET A 452 8.87 -40.67 38.49
N SER A 453 10.13 -40.41 38.12
CA SER A 453 10.64 -40.76 36.78
C SER A 453 10.57 -42.27 36.52
N SER A 454 10.90 -43.12 37.51
CA SER A 454 10.78 -44.57 37.34
C SER A 454 9.34 -45.07 37.28
N GLU A 455 8.42 -44.47 38.04
CA GLU A 455 6.99 -44.83 37.98
C GLU A 455 6.32 -44.31 36.69
N MET A 456 6.69 -43.12 36.22
CA MET A 456 6.22 -42.59 34.92
C MET A 456 6.73 -43.42 33.74
N GLN A 457 7.83 -44.17 33.87
CA GLN A 457 8.27 -45.11 32.84
C GLN A 457 7.30 -46.29 32.63
N CYS A 458 6.33 -46.50 33.53
CA CYS A 458 5.21 -47.39 33.28
C CYS A 458 4.37 -46.82 32.12
N GLN A 459 4.46 -47.49 30.97
CA GLN A 459 3.95 -47.05 29.67
C GLN A 459 2.50 -46.53 29.69
N GLN A 460 1.66 -47.08 30.56
CA GLN A 460 0.24 -46.73 30.67
C GLN A 460 -0.03 -45.32 31.23
N SER A 461 0.86 -44.78 32.07
CA SER A 461 0.66 -43.46 32.68
C SER A 461 1.07 -42.31 31.76
N ILE A 462 2.12 -42.48 30.96
CA ILE A 462 2.53 -41.48 29.96
C ILE A 462 1.51 -41.40 28.82
N GLU A 463 1.04 -42.54 28.33
CA GLU A 463 0.03 -42.58 27.26
C GLU A 463 -1.27 -41.85 27.67
N GLN A 464 -1.73 -42.01 28.91
CA GLN A 464 -2.90 -41.28 29.43
C GLN A 464 -2.66 -39.76 29.53
N ILE A 465 -1.45 -39.34 29.92
CA ILE A 465 -1.11 -37.90 29.99
C ILE A 465 -1.04 -37.31 28.59
N GLU A 466 -0.43 -38.01 27.63
CA GLU A 466 -0.37 -37.59 26.22
C GLU A 466 -1.78 -37.45 25.63
N GLU A 467 -2.69 -38.40 25.91
CA GLU A 467 -4.09 -38.34 25.48
C GLU A 467 -4.83 -37.13 26.08
N LEU A 468 -4.66 -36.88 27.38
CA LEU A 468 -5.31 -35.74 28.06
C LEU A 468 -4.77 -34.39 27.56
N ILE A 469 -3.46 -34.28 27.29
CA ILE A 469 -2.87 -33.05 26.73
C ILE A 469 -3.36 -32.84 25.30
N ASN A 470 -3.42 -33.89 24.47
CA ASN A 470 -3.95 -33.79 23.13
C ASN A 470 -5.43 -33.36 23.12
N ALA A 471 -6.25 -33.92 24.01
CA ALA A 471 -7.65 -33.53 24.18
C ALA A 471 -7.79 -32.07 24.61
N LEU A 472 -6.95 -31.59 25.54
CA LEU A 472 -6.91 -30.18 25.95
C LEU A 472 -6.51 -29.26 24.76
N LEU A 473 -5.53 -29.68 23.96
CA LEU A 473 -5.09 -28.92 22.80
C LEU A 473 -6.17 -28.84 21.72
N ASP A 474 -6.94 -29.90 21.52
CA ASP A 474 -8.11 -29.89 20.64
C ASP A 474 -9.23 -29.00 21.16
N GLU A 475 -9.47 -29.00 22.48
CA GLU A 475 -10.40 -28.06 23.11
C GLU A 475 -9.98 -26.60 22.92
N ILE A 476 -8.68 -26.31 22.98
CA ILE A 476 -8.12 -24.98 22.74
C ILE A 476 -8.33 -24.54 21.28
N LYS A 477 -8.11 -25.43 20.30
CA LYS A 477 -8.37 -25.13 18.87
C LYS A 477 -9.81 -24.70 18.64
N ILE A 478 -10.76 -25.44 19.22
CA ILE A 478 -12.20 -25.22 18.99
C ILE A 478 -12.66 -23.95 19.71
N ASN A 479 -12.27 -23.76 20.97
CA ASN A 479 -12.82 -22.67 21.79
C ASN A 479 -12.15 -21.31 21.57
N TYR A 480 -10.86 -21.29 21.24
CA TYR A 480 -10.08 -20.05 21.18
C TYR A 480 -9.65 -19.67 19.76
N VAL A 481 -9.39 -20.62 18.88
CA VAL A 481 -8.84 -20.32 17.54
C VAL A 481 -9.94 -20.05 16.52
N GLN A 482 -11.00 -20.87 16.50
CA GLN A 482 -12.17 -20.67 15.63
C GLN A 482 -13.06 -19.47 16.01
N ARG A 483 -12.79 -18.81 17.14
CA ARG A 483 -13.57 -17.68 17.69
C ARG A 483 -12.84 -16.34 17.67
N LEU A 484 -11.64 -16.25 17.11
CA LEU A 484 -10.90 -15.00 17.05
C LEU A 484 -11.69 -13.96 16.25
N SER A 485 -12.04 -12.85 16.91
CA SER A 485 -12.70 -11.71 16.28
C SER A 485 -11.67 -10.81 15.59
N ASN A 486 -12.09 -10.04 14.58
CA ASN A 486 -11.23 -9.10 13.85
C ASN A 486 -10.46 -8.14 14.77
N GLU A 487 -11.04 -7.79 15.92
CA GLU A 487 -10.49 -6.82 16.87
C GLU A 487 -9.31 -7.37 17.69
N ASP A 488 -9.28 -8.69 17.92
CA ASP A 488 -8.23 -9.38 18.68
C ASP A 488 -6.98 -9.62 17.82
N VAL A 489 -7.17 -9.90 16.53
CA VAL A 489 -6.08 -10.08 15.56
C VAL A 489 -5.30 -8.76 15.36
N GLU A 490 -6.01 -7.63 15.30
CA GLU A 490 -5.39 -6.30 15.19
C GLU A 490 -4.45 -6.02 16.37
N LYS A 491 -4.89 -6.30 17.60
CA LYS A 491 -4.09 -6.10 18.82
C LYS A 491 -2.84 -6.98 18.85
N ILE A 492 -2.95 -8.25 18.44
CA ILE A 492 -1.82 -9.20 18.41
C ILE A 492 -0.77 -8.74 17.39
N LEU A 493 -1.20 -8.23 16.22
CA LEU A 493 -0.30 -7.69 15.21
C LEU A 493 0.41 -6.42 15.68
N GLU A 494 -0.27 -5.55 16.42
CA GLU A 494 0.35 -4.37 17.04
C GLU A 494 1.40 -4.74 18.08
N GLN A 495 1.09 -5.69 18.97
CA GLN A 495 2.05 -6.17 19.98
C GLN A 495 3.28 -6.83 19.34
N THR A 496 3.09 -7.64 18.29
CA THR A 496 4.19 -8.28 17.58
C THR A 496 5.08 -7.26 16.86
N ARG A 497 4.50 -6.17 16.35
CA ARG A 497 5.25 -5.05 15.76
C ARG A 497 6.06 -4.29 16.81
N ALA A 498 5.53 -4.09 18.01
CA ALA A 498 6.25 -3.44 19.11
C ALA A 498 7.48 -4.26 19.54
N LEU A 499 7.33 -5.58 19.69
CA LEU A 499 8.44 -6.48 20.03
C LEU A 499 9.54 -6.50 18.95
N ARG A 500 9.19 -6.44 17.65
CA ARG A 500 10.19 -6.34 16.57
C ARG A 500 10.91 -4.99 16.50
N GLN A 501 10.34 -3.94 17.09
CA GLN A 501 10.98 -2.63 17.18
C GLN A 501 11.93 -2.51 18.36
N GLU A 502 11.78 -3.32 19.41
CA GLU A 502 12.73 -3.36 20.54
C GLU A 502 13.97 -4.23 20.27
N VAL A 503 13.88 -5.15 19.30
CA VAL A 503 14.97 -6.08 18.93
C VAL A 503 15.91 -5.51 17.84
N ASN A 504 15.64 -4.31 17.31
CA ASN A 504 16.54 -3.58 16.38
C ASN A 504 16.93 -2.23 16.98
#